data_AF-A0A9E3B9C8-F1
#
_entry.id   AF-A0A9E3B9C8-F1
#
_cell.length_a   1.000
_cell.length_b   1.000
_cell.length_c   1.000
_cell.angle_alpha   90.00
_cell.angle_beta   90.00
_cell.angle_gamma   90.00
#
_symmetry.space_group_name_H-M   'P 1'
#
loop_
_entity.id
_entity.type
_entity.pdbx_description
1 polymer ?
#
loop_
_entity_poly.entity_id
_entity_poly.type
_entity_poly.pdbx_seq_one_letter_code
_entity_poly.pdbx_strand_id
1 'polypeptide(L)'
;MFVRSIRSLLIFAVCICPGLLLLIAFSPRTLAATNPITVTSQTDNVTFPTSIDFQVSATDTSGDITKGIIFIKNGDTIYGTPHIVNAATPAHTITLHSYEDISGSNFASPGTQITYYWQLQDTQGDTYTVAP
;
A
#
# COMPACT_ATOMS: atom_id res chain seq x y z
N MET A 1 -10.04 -44.56 48.18
CA MET A 1 -10.28 -43.17 47.75
C MET A 1 -9.67 -42.82 46.38
N PHE A 2 -8.68 -43.56 45.88
CA PHE A 2 -7.98 -43.31 44.60
C PHE A 2 -8.80 -43.50 43.30
N VAL A 3 -9.82 -44.36 43.30
CA VAL A 3 -10.57 -44.73 42.06
C VAL A 3 -11.55 -43.64 41.60
N ARG A 4 -12.01 -42.75 42.50
CA ARG A 4 -12.89 -41.61 42.15
C ARG A 4 -12.14 -40.49 41.42
N SER A 5 -10.85 -40.28 41.73
CA SER A 5 -9.99 -39.26 41.12
C SER A 5 -9.69 -39.55 39.65
N ILE A 6 -9.39 -40.81 39.32
CA ILE A 6 -9.03 -41.24 37.95
C ILE A 6 -10.24 -41.13 36.98
N ARG A 7 -11.45 -41.44 37.47
CA ARG A 7 -12.68 -41.28 36.66
C ARG A 7 -12.99 -39.83 36.32
N SER A 8 -12.77 -38.89 37.25
CA SER A 8 -12.94 -37.45 36.95
C SER A 8 -11.88 -36.92 35.98
N LEU A 9 -10.64 -37.41 36.05
CA LEU A 9 -9.58 -37.01 35.13
C LEU A 9 -9.85 -37.48 33.69
N LEU A 10 -10.38 -38.70 33.53
CA LEU A 10 -10.76 -39.26 32.23
C LEU A 10 -11.93 -38.50 31.58
N ILE A 11 -12.93 -38.09 32.36
CA ILE A 11 -14.06 -37.29 31.85
C ILE A 11 -13.58 -35.90 31.40
N PHE A 12 -12.68 -35.27 32.16
CA PHE A 12 -12.09 -33.98 31.78
C PHE A 12 -11.28 -34.09 30.48
N ALA A 13 -10.48 -35.15 30.33
CA ALA A 13 -9.70 -35.38 29.11
C ALA A 13 -10.59 -35.64 27.88
N VAL A 14 -11.68 -36.42 28.04
CA VAL A 14 -12.63 -36.74 26.96
C VAL A 14 -13.43 -35.52 26.50
N CYS A 15 -13.66 -34.52 27.37
CA CYS A 15 -14.35 -33.29 26.97
C CYS A 15 -13.41 -32.23 26.34
N ILE A 16 -12.13 -32.18 26.74
CA ILE A 16 -11.18 -31.20 26.24
C ILE A 16 -10.66 -31.55 24.83
N CYS A 17 -10.39 -32.83 24.56
CA CYS A 17 -9.88 -33.28 23.25
C CYS A 17 -10.80 -32.94 22.06
N PRO A 18 -12.13 -33.18 22.08
CA PRO A 18 -13.00 -32.81 20.98
C PRO A 18 -13.20 -31.29 20.86
N GLY A 19 -13.16 -30.55 21.97
CA GLY A 19 -13.20 -29.08 21.95
C GLY A 19 -11.97 -28.46 21.26
N LEU A 20 -10.79 -29.02 21.48
CA LEU A 20 -9.55 -28.58 20.82
C LEU A 20 -9.53 -28.94 19.33
N LEU A 21 -10.09 -30.10 18.95
CA LEU A 21 -10.22 -30.51 17.55
C LEU A 21 -11.18 -29.61 16.75
N LEU A 22 -12.24 -29.12 17.38
CA LEU A 22 -13.17 -28.15 16.77
C LEU A 22 -12.50 -26.79 16.49
N LEU A 23 -11.59 -26.33 17.36
CA LEU A 23 -10.84 -25.08 17.14
C LEU A 23 -9.90 -25.15 15.92
N ILE A 24 -9.36 -26.34 15.62
CA ILE A 24 -8.47 -26.54 14.46
C ILE A 24 -9.30 -26.66 13.17
N ALA A 25 -10.45 -27.34 13.21
CA ALA A 25 -11.31 -27.53 12.04
C ALA A 25 -11.95 -26.22 11.52
N PHE A 26 -12.19 -25.25 12.41
CA PHE A 26 -12.83 -23.98 12.08
C PHE A 26 -11.87 -22.79 12.17
N SER A 27 -10.58 -22.99 11.88
CA SER A 27 -9.65 -21.87 11.74
C SER A 27 -10.12 -20.98 10.58
N PRO A 28 -10.49 -19.71 10.82
CA PRO A 28 -10.82 -18.80 9.73
C PRO A 28 -9.56 -18.63 8.88
N ARG A 29 -9.63 -19.09 7.63
CA ARG A 29 -8.57 -18.82 6.66
C ARG A 29 -8.63 -17.34 6.34
N THR A 30 -7.68 -16.57 6.85
CA THR A 30 -7.47 -15.20 6.41
C THR A 30 -6.90 -15.24 5.00
N LEU A 31 -7.69 -14.78 4.02
CA LEU A 31 -7.17 -14.51 2.68
C LEU A 31 -6.38 -13.22 2.73
N ALA A 32 -5.26 -13.15 1.98
CA ALA A 32 -4.55 -11.89 1.79
C ALA A 32 -5.49 -10.89 1.11
N ALA A 33 -5.52 -9.65 1.61
CA ALA A 33 -6.28 -8.59 0.97
C ALA A 33 -5.73 -8.40 -0.46
N THR A 34 -6.57 -8.65 -1.46
CA THR A 34 -6.24 -8.31 -2.85
C THR A 34 -6.55 -6.82 -3.01
N ASN A 35 -5.53 -6.00 -3.25
CA ASN A 35 -5.75 -4.59 -3.53
C ASN A 35 -6.36 -4.46 -4.93
N PRO A 36 -7.53 -3.83 -5.08
CA PRO A 36 -8.20 -3.73 -6.38
C PRO A 36 -7.51 -2.74 -7.33
N ILE A 37 -6.67 -1.85 -6.79
CA ILE A 37 -5.82 -0.93 -7.54
C ILE A 37 -4.53 -1.65 -7.98
N THR A 38 -4.24 -1.57 -9.27
CA THR A 38 -3.04 -2.11 -9.90
C THR A 38 -2.34 -1.03 -10.70
N VAL A 39 -1.07 -0.77 -10.40
CA VAL A 39 -0.24 0.12 -11.23
C VAL A 39 0.14 -0.60 -12.51
N THR A 40 -0.09 0.05 -13.64
CA THR A 40 0.21 -0.49 -14.97
C THR A 40 1.52 0.05 -15.53
N SER A 41 1.86 1.30 -15.22
CA SER A 41 3.15 1.90 -15.57
C SER A 41 3.51 3.06 -14.65
N GLN A 42 4.81 3.30 -14.51
CA GLN A 42 5.37 4.48 -13.84
C GLN A 42 6.56 4.95 -14.66
N THR A 43 6.66 6.26 -14.87
CA THR A 43 7.80 6.88 -15.55
C THR A 43 8.18 8.18 -14.86
N ASP A 44 9.45 8.54 -15.01
CA ASP A 44 9.99 9.84 -14.65
C ASP A 44 10.83 10.36 -15.82
N ASN A 45 10.76 11.67 -16.07
CA ASN A 45 11.57 12.34 -17.07
C ASN A 45 12.30 13.52 -16.44
N VAL A 46 13.63 13.46 -16.45
CA VAL A 46 14.49 14.48 -15.85
C VAL A 46 14.93 15.46 -16.92
N THR A 47 14.53 16.72 -16.77
CA THR A 47 15.02 17.85 -17.57
C THR A 47 15.96 18.67 -16.70
N PHE A 48 17.22 18.26 -16.60
CA PHE A 48 18.20 18.99 -15.78
C PHE A 48 18.65 20.30 -16.45
N PRO A 49 18.79 21.43 -15.72
CA PRO A 49 18.61 21.62 -14.27
C PRO A 49 17.24 22.16 -13.87
N THR A 50 16.21 21.98 -14.71
CA THR A 50 14.94 22.69 -14.54
C THR A 50 13.91 21.88 -13.78
N SER A 51 13.69 20.63 -14.15
CA SER A 51 12.52 19.90 -13.67
C SER A 51 12.64 18.39 -13.70
N ILE A 52 11.73 17.75 -12.97
CA ILE A 52 11.42 16.32 -13.10
C ILE A 52 9.91 16.18 -13.26
N ASP A 53 9.50 15.45 -14.29
CA ASP A 53 8.11 15.10 -14.55
C ASP A 53 7.87 13.64 -14.15
N PHE A 54 7.02 13.42 -13.15
CA PHE A 54 6.63 12.09 -12.68
C PHE A 54 5.26 11.72 -13.23
N GLN A 55 5.11 10.47 -13.66
CA GLN A 55 3.86 9.93 -14.16
C GLN A 55 3.59 8.55 -13.56
N VAL A 56 2.33 8.29 -13.19
CA VAL A 56 1.85 6.97 -12.80
C VAL A 56 0.53 6.67 -13.50
N SER A 57 0.42 5.47 -14.05
CA SER A 57 -0.81 4.94 -14.63
C SER A 57 -1.27 3.73 -13.82
N ALA A 58 -2.56 3.65 -13.57
CA ALA A 58 -3.14 2.58 -12.77
C ALA A 58 -4.56 2.26 -13.21
N THR A 59 -4.97 1.04 -12.89
CA THR A 59 -6.32 0.52 -13.09
C THR A 59 -6.88 0.05 -11.77
N ASP A 60 -8.15 0.29 -11.52
CA ASP A 60 -8.87 -0.15 -10.34
C ASP A 60 -10.14 -0.92 -10.74
N THR A 61 -10.34 -2.06 -10.08
CA THR A 61 -11.48 -2.96 -10.30
C THR A 61 -12.63 -2.75 -9.32
N SER A 62 -12.45 -1.99 -8.23
CA SER A 62 -13.48 -1.72 -7.22
C SER A 62 -14.13 -0.34 -7.35
N GLY A 63 -13.37 0.68 -7.76
CA GLY A 63 -13.85 2.06 -7.83
C GLY A 63 -13.09 2.94 -8.83
N ASP A 64 -13.52 4.20 -8.94
CA ASP A 64 -12.83 5.20 -9.74
C ASP A 64 -11.65 5.78 -8.95
N ILE A 65 -10.46 5.84 -9.55
CA ILE A 65 -9.29 6.47 -8.91
C ILE A 65 -9.50 7.98 -8.88
N THR A 66 -9.45 8.58 -7.70
CA THR A 66 -9.79 10.00 -7.49
C THR A 66 -8.56 10.89 -7.33
N LYS A 67 -7.46 10.35 -6.81
CA LYS A 67 -6.21 11.10 -6.63
C LYS A 67 -5.00 10.19 -6.48
N GLY A 68 -3.84 10.80 -6.71
CA GLY A 68 -2.53 10.26 -6.34
C GLY A 68 -1.81 11.25 -5.44
N ILE A 69 -0.96 10.73 -4.57
CA ILE A 69 -0.08 11.52 -3.71
C ILE A 69 1.33 11.04 -4.01
N ILE A 70 2.21 11.95 -4.43
CA ILE A 70 3.62 11.64 -4.62
C ILE A 70 4.44 12.19 -3.45
N PHE A 71 5.36 11.36 -2.97
CA PHE A 71 6.31 11.69 -1.92
C PHE A 71 7.69 11.70 -2.55
N ILE A 72 8.41 12.82 -2.44
CA ILE A 72 9.73 13.02 -3.07
C ILE A 72 10.76 13.37 -2.00
N LYS A 73 11.97 12.82 -2.12
CA LYS A 73 13.13 13.20 -1.29
C LYS A 73 14.39 13.28 -2.13
N ASN A 74 15.33 14.12 -1.66
CA ASN A 74 16.61 14.37 -2.30
C ASN A 74 17.73 13.80 -1.42
N GLY A 75 18.39 12.74 -1.88
CA GLY A 75 19.42 12.01 -1.15
C GLY A 75 18.88 11.36 0.14
N ASP A 76 19.64 11.49 1.22
CA ASP A 76 19.33 10.90 2.53
C ASP A 76 18.42 11.78 3.39
N THR A 77 17.77 12.79 2.80
CA THR A 77 16.79 13.61 3.53
C THR A 77 15.51 12.83 3.82
N ILE A 78 14.71 13.35 4.74
CA ILE A 78 13.31 12.93 4.88
C ILE A 78 12.50 13.30 3.62
N TYR A 79 11.38 12.62 3.40
CA TYR A 79 10.40 13.03 2.39
C TYR A 79 9.90 14.45 2.68
N GLY A 80 9.85 15.27 1.63
CA GLY A 80 9.30 16.61 1.70
C GLY A 80 7.79 16.61 1.88
N THR A 81 7.19 17.79 1.74
CA THR A 81 5.73 17.92 1.70
C THR A 81 5.16 17.08 0.55
N PRO A 82 4.19 16.19 0.78
CA PRO A 82 3.61 15.37 -0.29
C PRO A 82 2.84 16.23 -1.29
N HIS A 83 2.93 15.89 -2.58
CA HIS A 83 2.18 16.58 -3.63
C HIS A 83 0.90 15.80 -3.93
N ILE A 84 -0.25 16.45 -3.74
CA ILE A 84 -1.56 15.86 -4.03
C ILE A 84 -1.94 16.17 -5.47
N VAL A 85 -2.13 15.12 -6.27
CA VAL A 85 -2.56 15.18 -7.66
C VAL A 85 -3.98 14.65 -7.76
N ASN A 86 -4.96 15.56 -7.86
CA ASN A 86 -6.36 15.16 -8.04
C ASN A 86 -6.61 14.75 -9.49
N ALA A 87 -7.37 13.67 -9.68
CA ALA A 87 -7.88 13.29 -10.98
C ALA A 87 -8.81 14.38 -11.52
N ALA A 88 -8.50 14.94 -12.69
CA ALA A 88 -9.41 15.87 -13.37
C ALA A 88 -10.75 15.20 -13.71
N THR A 89 -10.72 13.90 -14.01
CA THR A 89 -11.90 13.06 -14.19
C THR A 89 -11.60 11.72 -13.53
N PRO A 90 -12.18 11.43 -12.35
CA PRO A 90 -12.04 10.12 -11.72
C PRO A 90 -12.47 9.00 -12.68
N ALA A 91 -11.71 7.92 -12.70
CA ALA A 91 -11.97 6.78 -13.57
C ALA A 91 -11.29 5.51 -13.04
N HIS A 92 -11.86 4.36 -13.38
CA HIS A 92 -11.24 3.03 -13.20
C HIS A 92 -9.86 2.89 -13.84
N THR A 93 -9.51 3.72 -14.82
CA THR A 93 -8.17 3.74 -15.42
C THR A 93 -7.73 5.18 -15.55
N ILE A 94 -6.59 5.51 -14.95
CA ILE A 94 -6.09 6.88 -14.93
C ILE A 94 -4.60 6.95 -15.20
N THR A 95 -4.16 8.11 -15.67
CA THR A 95 -2.77 8.53 -15.65
C THR A 95 -2.68 9.86 -14.92
N LEU A 96 -1.80 9.93 -13.92
CA LEU A 96 -1.56 11.11 -13.10
C LEU A 96 -0.16 11.62 -13.36
N HIS A 97 -0.01 12.95 -13.27
CA HIS A 97 1.25 13.64 -13.51
C HIS A 97 1.57 14.57 -12.34
N SER A 98 2.84 14.61 -11.93
CA SER A 98 3.36 15.59 -10.98
C SER A 98 4.63 16.20 -11.53
N TYR A 99 4.80 17.50 -11.30
CA TYR A 99 5.97 18.26 -11.72
C TYR A 99 6.75 18.71 -10.48
N GLU A 100 8.06 18.56 -10.50
CA GLU A 100 8.99 19.06 -9.50
C GLU A 100 9.94 20.07 -10.14
N ASP A 101 10.01 21.29 -9.59
CA ASP A 101 10.98 22.30 -9.97
C ASP A 101 12.28 22.09 -9.19
N ILE A 102 13.36 21.77 -9.91
CA ILE A 102 14.69 21.56 -9.34
C ILE A 102 15.66 22.68 -9.72
N SER A 103 15.14 23.86 -10.06
CA SER A 103 15.94 25.03 -10.42
C SER A 103 16.02 26.06 -9.28
N GLY A 104 16.86 27.09 -9.45
CA GLY A 104 16.92 28.24 -8.54
C GLY A 104 17.19 27.85 -7.09
N SER A 105 16.25 28.17 -6.19
CA SER A 105 16.35 27.84 -4.75
C SER A 105 16.17 26.35 -4.45
N ASN A 106 15.60 25.58 -5.38
CA ASN A 106 15.36 24.15 -5.26
C ASN A 106 16.43 23.32 -5.98
N PHE A 107 17.55 23.97 -6.33
CA PHE A 107 18.60 23.36 -7.12
C PHE A 107 19.12 22.06 -6.51
N ALA A 108 18.93 20.96 -7.24
CA ALA A 108 19.59 19.69 -6.96
C ALA A 108 20.88 19.61 -7.80
N SER A 109 22.03 19.38 -7.17
CA SER A 109 23.28 19.21 -7.91
C SER A 109 23.25 17.97 -8.83
N PRO A 110 23.99 17.97 -9.96
CA PRO A 110 24.16 16.75 -10.77
C PRO A 110 24.61 15.57 -9.89
N GLY A 111 23.98 14.41 -10.08
CA GLY A 111 24.27 13.19 -9.29
C GLY A 111 23.53 13.10 -7.96
N THR A 112 22.71 14.10 -7.60
CA THR A 112 21.79 13.98 -6.45
C THR A 112 20.79 12.85 -6.72
N GLN A 113 20.74 11.87 -5.82
CA GLN A 113 19.75 10.81 -5.91
C GLN A 113 18.36 11.37 -5.55
N ILE A 114 17.38 11.18 -6.42
CA ILE A 114 15.98 11.51 -6.13
C ILE A 114 15.25 10.19 -5.89
N THR A 115 14.56 10.07 -4.76
CA THR A 115 13.72 8.91 -4.44
C THR A 115 12.28 9.37 -4.32
N TYR A 116 11.36 8.61 -4.89
CA TYR A 116 9.95 8.93 -4.83
C TYR A 116 9.09 7.67 -4.79
N TYR A 117 7.86 7.84 -4.31
CA TYR A 117 6.82 6.83 -4.46
C TYR A 117 5.44 7.48 -4.56
N TRP A 118 4.49 6.75 -5.12
CA TRP A 118 3.10 7.16 -5.25
C TRP A 118 2.20 6.44 -4.25
N GLN A 119 1.16 7.11 -3.78
CA GLN A 119 0.02 6.51 -3.10
C GLN A 119 -1.25 6.91 -3.85
N LEU A 120 -1.99 5.92 -4.34
CA LEU A 120 -3.25 6.10 -5.06
C LEU A 120 -4.43 5.93 -4.10
N GLN A 121 -5.53 6.62 -4.37
CA GLN A 121 -6.80 6.47 -3.64
C GLN A 121 -7.99 6.49 -4.60
N ASP A 122 -8.96 5.61 -4.36
CA ASP A 122 -10.19 5.49 -5.14
C ASP A 122 -11.41 6.10 -4.42
N THR A 123 -12.61 5.92 -5.01
CA THR A 123 -13.89 6.34 -4.42
C THR A 123 -14.34 5.49 -3.24
N GLN A 124 -13.90 4.24 -3.12
CA GLN A 124 -14.28 3.32 -2.04
C GLN A 124 -13.41 3.47 -0.80
N GLY A 125 -12.37 4.29 -0.88
CA GLY A 125 -11.39 4.50 0.18
C GLY A 125 -10.25 3.49 0.16
N ASP A 126 -10.20 2.62 -0.83
CA ASP A 126 -9.06 1.76 -1.13
C ASP A 126 -7.84 2.63 -1.46
N THR A 127 -6.68 2.20 -0.96
CA THR A 127 -5.42 2.89 -1.20
C THR A 127 -4.34 1.91 -1.60
N TYR A 128 -3.47 2.31 -2.51
CA TYR A 128 -2.33 1.51 -2.96
C TYR A 128 -1.06 2.34 -2.98
N THR A 129 -0.05 1.89 -2.24
CA THR A 129 1.28 2.48 -2.24
C THR A 129 2.16 1.73 -3.23
N VAL A 130 2.66 2.46 -4.22
CA VAL A 130 3.62 1.94 -5.18
C VAL A 130 4.97 1.80 -4.49
N ALA A 131 5.62 0.65 -4.62
CA ALA A 131 6.95 0.48 -4.08
C ALA A 131 7.93 1.47 -4.77
N PRO A 132 8.89 2.06 -4.02
CA PRO A 132 9.91 2.96 -4.56
C PRO A 132 10.91 2.24 -5.48
#